data_AF-A0A382V203-F1
#
_entry.id   AF-A0A382V203-F1
#
_cell.length_a   1.000
_cell.length_b   1.000
_cell.length_c   1.000
_cell.angle_alpha   90.00
_cell.angle_beta   90.00
_cell.angle_gamma   90.00
#
_symmetry.space_group_name_H-M   'P 1'
#
loop_
_entity.id
_entity.type
_entity.pdbx_description
1 polymer ?
#
loop_
_entity_poly.entity_id
_entity_poly.type
_entity_poly.pdbx_seq_one_letter_code
_entity_poly.pdbx_strand_id
1 'polypeptide(L)'
;SIVETVVRLLRRYRTKKLVVDPVIYSSSGRPLLSAPGIELMKKELFPITFLLTPNLNEVEILSGIKIKQISDRIRAARALIKMGAKNVLIKGGHLKGRPQDFFFDGRRSLCLDADRVVGSDIHGTGCALASAITAGLAKGKNIVDSLKEAKEFIGFAIRGAVKSGKGLPQVEPLAILYQGSSRYDMFQRVLKAVEVLKDNRIGELIPEVQSNIGFGLKNALSVGDVIGFPARIVKCGEDILIPSPPCFGGSRHVADIVLTIMQFDPSKRAVMNIKYNADLIEVCKKLK
;
A
#
# COMPACT_ATOMS: atom_id res chain seq x y z
N SER A 1 36.74 5.64 -5.26
CA SER A 1 35.66 4.63 -5.16
C SER A 1 34.30 5.24 -5.57
N ILE A 2 33.24 4.44 -5.72
CA ILE A 2 31.89 4.97 -6.00
C ILE A 2 31.43 5.92 -4.89
N VAL A 3 31.63 5.54 -3.62
CA VAL A 3 31.23 6.33 -2.44
C VAL A 3 31.91 7.71 -2.44
N GLU A 4 33.23 7.78 -2.65
CA GLU A 4 33.96 9.05 -2.76
C GLU A 4 33.41 9.97 -3.85
N THR A 5 33.18 9.41 -5.04
CA THR A 5 32.65 10.17 -6.17
C THR A 5 31.26 10.73 -5.86
N VAL A 6 30.39 9.91 -5.26
CA VAL A 6 29.04 10.33 -4.85
C VAL A 6 29.11 11.42 -3.78
N VAL A 7 29.90 11.24 -2.72
CA VAL A 7 30.08 12.25 -1.66
C VAL A 7 30.60 13.58 -2.23
N ARG A 8 31.61 13.52 -3.09
CA ARG A 8 32.19 14.71 -3.74
C ARG A 8 31.12 15.48 -4.53
N LEU A 9 30.29 14.78 -5.31
CA LEU A 9 29.21 15.41 -6.09
C LEU A 9 28.13 16.00 -5.18
N LEU A 10 27.69 15.26 -4.16
CA LEU A 10 26.66 15.73 -3.22
C LEU A 10 27.10 16.97 -2.44
N ARG A 11 28.38 17.04 -2.03
CA ARG A 11 28.96 18.23 -1.40
C ARG A 11 29.02 19.41 -2.38
N ARG A 12 29.45 19.17 -3.63
CA ARG A 12 29.49 20.20 -4.69
C ARG A 12 28.12 20.83 -4.93
N TYR A 13 27.06 20.02 -4.98
CA TYR A 13 25.68 20.50 -5.19
C TYR A 13 24.95 20.92 -3.92
N ARG A 14 25.58 20.83 -2.74
CA ARG A 14 25.02 21.24 -1.44
C ARG A 14 23.64 20.64 -1.14
N THR A 15 23.45 19.36 -1.47
CA THR A 15 22.17 18.66 -1.28
C THR A 15 21.78 18.63 0.20
N LYS A 16 20.76 19.40 0.59
CA LYS A 16 20.37 19.57 2.01
C LYS A 16 19.59 18.40 2.61
N LYS A 17 18.71 17.78 1.82
CA LYS A 17 17.80 16.71 2.27
C LYS A 17 18.18 15.36 1.65
N LEU A 18 19.43 14.93 1.86
CA LEU A 18 19.94 13.66 1.34
C LEU A 18 19.32 12.46 2.07
N VAL A 19 18.58 11.62 1.34
CA VAL A 19 18.11 10.31 1.82
C VAL A 19 19.09 9.25 1.34
N VAL A 20 19.57 8.40 2.24
CA VAL A 20 20.51 7.31 1.92
C VAL A 20 19.88 5.97 2.29
N ASP A 21 19.63 5.15 1.28
CA ASP A 21 19.40 3.70 1.46
C ASP A 21 20.75 3.00 1.34
N PRO A 22 21.32 2.42 2.42
CA PRO A 22 22.71 1.98 2.42
C PRO A 22 22.98 0.71 1.59
N VAL A 23 21.94 -0.08 1.28
CA VAL A 23 21.94 -1.28 0.42
C VAL A 23 23.28 -2.04 0.44
N ILE A 24 23.57 -2.70 1.56
CA ILE A 24 24.86 -3.37 1.77
C ILE A 24 24.88 -4.76 1.11
N TYR A 25 23.72 -5.42 1.06
CA TYR A 25 23.53 -6.73 0.46
C TYR A 25 22.41 -6.71 -0.56
N SER A 26 22.54 -7.55 -1.59
CA SER A 26 21.44 -7.82 -2.51
C SER A 26 20.32 -8.61 -1.81
N SER A 27 19.14 -8.62 -2.42
CA SER A 27 18.04 -9.52 -2.02
C SER A 27 18.43 -11.00 -2.09
N SER A 28 19.49 -11.35 -2.85
CA SER A 28 20.06 -12.69 -2.94
C SER A 28 21.22 -12.95 -1.96
N GLY A 29 21.46 -12.03 -1.02
CA GLY A 29 22.48 -12.18 0.04
C GLY A 29 23.92 -11.93 -0.41
N ARG A 30 24.14 -11.39 -1.61
CA ARG A 30 25.50 -11.04 -2.07
C ARG A 30 25.92 -9.68 -1.52
N PRO A 31 27.14 -9.52 -0.99
CA PRO A 31 27.64 -8.21 -0.59
C PRO A 31 27.77 -7.31 -1.82
N LEU A 32 27.19 -6.12 -1.76
CA LEU A 32 27.25 -5.09 -2.80
C LEU A 32 28.31 -4.04 -2.51
N LEU A 33 28.69 -3.89 -1.24
CA LEU A 33 29.73 -2.98 -0.79
C LEU A 33 30.82 -3.76 -0.05
N SER A 34 32.08 -3.47 -0.36
CA SER A 34 33.22 -4.03 0.36
C SER A 34 33.33 -3.42 1.77
N ALA A 35 34.01 -4.10 2.70
CA ALA A 35 34.22 -3.58 4.05
C ALA A 35 34.89 -2.18 4.06
N PRO A 36 35.92 -1.88 3.24
CA PRO A 36 36.44 -0.52 3.12
C PRO A 36 35.39 0.48 2.60
N GLY A 37 34.49 0.05 1.71
CA GLY A 37 33.39 0.87 1.22
C GLY A 37 32.38 1.23 2.32
N ILE A 38 32.10 0.29 3.23
CA ILE A 38 31.21 0.51 4.38
C ILE A 38 31.82 1.55 5.33
N GLU A 39 33.11 1.42 5.63
CA GLU A 39 33.80 2.38 6.50
C GLU A 39 33.89 3.77 5.86
N LEU A 40 34.13 3.84 4.56
CA LEU A 40 34.10 5.11 3.82
C LEU A 40 32.70 5.73 3.83
N MET A 41 31.63 4.93 3.69
CA MET A 41 30.25 5.40 3.79
C MET A 41 29.95 5.99 5.18
N LYS A 42 30.35 5.30 6.25
CA LYS A 42 30.19 5.78 7.63
C LYS A 42 30.96 7.10 7.85
N LYS A 43 32.18 7.20 7.34
CA LYS A 43 33.06 8.35 7.56
C LYS A 43 32.68 9.58 6.73
N GLU A 44 32.31 9.39 5.46
CA GLU A 44 32.18 10.50 4.50
C GLU A 44 30.74 10.78 4.07
N LEU A 45 29.89 9.75 3.97
CA LEU A 45 28.50 9.88 3.51
C LEU A 45 27.54 10.17 4.66
N PHE A 46 27.63 9.44 5.78
CA PHE A 46 26.70 9.63 6.91
C PHE A 46 26.69 11.06 7.47
N PRO A 47 27.83 11.78 7.61
CA PRO A 47 27.83 13.16 8.07
C PRO A 47 27.06 14.15 7.21
N ILE A 48 26.79 13.82 5.94
CA ILE A 48 25.97 14.65 5.04
C ILE A 48 24.57 14.06 4.80
N THR A 49 24.22 12.96 5.47
CA THR A 49 22.93 12.28 5.34
C THR A 49 21.87 12.95 6.19
N PHE A 50 20.81 13.43 5.53
CA PHE A 50 19.63 13.94 6.22
C PHE A 50 18.78 12.80 6.81
N LEU A 51 18.59 11.71 6.07
CA LEU A 51 17.86 10.54 6.53
C LEU A 51 18.55 9.25 6.06
N LEU A 52 18.90 8.36 6.99
CA LEU A 52 19.41 7.03 6.70
C LEU A 52 18.27 6.01 6.83
N THR A 53 18.09 5.11 5.85
CA THR A 53 16.95 4.16 5.82
C THR A 53 17.39 2.68 5.85
N PRO A 54 18.18 2.23 6.83
CA PRO A 54 18.69 0.85 6.85
C PRO A 54 17.59 -0.16 7.20
N ASN A 55 17.68 -1.37 6.69
CA ASN A 55 16.93 -2.52 7.23
C ASN A 55 17.59 -3.06 8.51
N LEU A 56 16.94 -3.97 9.24
CA LEU A 56 17.47 -4.51 10.49
C LEU A 56 18.87 -5.13 10.37
N ASN A 57 19.14 -5.91 9.32
CA ASN A 57 20.45 -6.53 9.12
C ASN A 57 21.52 -5.47 8.86
N GLU A 58 21.20 -4.47 8.04
CA GLU A 58 22.08 -3.33 7.77
C GLU A 58 22.35 -2.51 9.03
N VAL A 59 21.35 -2.33 9.90
CA VAL A 59 21.55 -1.65 11.19
C VAL A 59 22.59 -2.38 12.02
N GLU A 60 22.49 -3.70 12.17
CA GLU A 60 23.46 -4.46 12.98
C GLU A 60 24.89 -4.31 12.45
N ILE A 61 25.07 -4.31 11.13
CA ILE A 61 26.37 -4.16 10.47
C ILE A 61 26.91 -2.73 10.62
N LEU A 62 26.05 -1.74 10.43
CA LEU A 62 26.44 -0.34 10.46
C LEU A 62 26.72 0.14 11.88
N SER A 63 25.87 -0.24 12.84
CA SER A 63 25.97 0.22 14.24
C SER A 63 26.79 -0.70 15.14
N GLY A 64 27.08 -1.93 14.71
CA GLY A 64 27.74 -2.96 15.53
C GLY A 64 26.88 -3.47 16.70
N ILE A 65 25.57 -3.20 16.69
CA ILE A 65 24.65 -3.55 17.80
C ILE A 65 23.68 -4.60 17.29
N LYS A 66 23.64 -5.76 17.96
CA LYS A 66 22.64 -6.80 17.70
C LYS A 66 21.26 -6.36 18.19
N ILE A 67 20.24 -6.54 17.34
CA ILE A 67 18.86 -6.15 17.64
C ILE A 67 18.07 -7.40 18.04
N LYS A 68 17.80 -7.54 19.34
CA LYS A 68 16.97 -8.62 19.89
C LYS A 68 15.60 -8.12 20.35
N GLN A 69 15.53 -6.85 20.77
CA GLN A 69 14.32 -6.23 21.28
C GLN A 69 14.16 -4.78 20.78
N ILE A 70 12.99 -4.20 21.02
CA ILE A 70 12.64 -2.84 20.54
C ILE A 70 13.60 -1.79 21.09
N SER A 71 14.02 -1.89 22.35
CA SER A 71 14.95 -0.94 22.97
C SER A 71 16.34 -0.93 22.30
N ASP A 72 16.74 -2.02 21.65
CA ASP A 72 18.00 -2.08 20.89
C ASP A 72 17.95 -1.19 19.66
N ARG A 73 16.78 -0.98 19.06
CA ARG A 73 16.60 -0.10 17.90
C ARG A 73 16.95 1.35 18.24
N ILE A 74 16.56 1.82 19.43
CA ILE A 74 16.91 3.17 19.89
C ILE A 74 18.43 3.28 20.06
N ARG A 75 19.06 2.28 20.67
CA ARG A 75 20.52 2.26 20.89
C ARG A 75 21.28 2.28 19.57
N ALA A 76 20.86 1.44 18.62
CA ALA A 76 21.45 1.37 17.29
C ALA A 76 21.23 2.65 16.49
N ALA A 77 20.02 3.22 16.51
CA ALA A 77 19.73 4.51 15.88
C ALA A 77 20.60 5.62 16.48
N ARG A 78 20.77 5.69 17.81
CA ARG A 78 21.68 6.65 18.46
C ARG A 78 23.12 6.49 17.99
N ALA A 79 23.61 5.26 17.81
CA ALA A 79 24.95 5.04 17.28
C ALA A 79 25.10 5.56 15.84
N LEU A 80 24.10 5.32 14.97
CA LEU A 80 24.09 5.83 13.60
C LEU A 80 24.00 7.38 13.54
N ILE A 81 23.23 8.00 14.44
CA ILE A 81 23.21 9.47 14.59
C ILE A 81 24.58 10.00 15.02
N LYS A 82 25.26 9.32 15.96
CA LYS A 82 26.64 9.69 16.38
C LYS A 82 27.66 9.60 15.25
N MET A 83 27.40 8.74 14.24
CA MET A 83 28.20 8.65 13.02
C MET A 83 27.89 9.77 12.01
N GLY A 84 26.95 10.67 12.31
CA GLY A 84 26.70 11.90 11.55
C GLY A 84 25.37 11.94 10.79
N ALA A 85 24.64 10.84 10.70
CA ALA A 85 23.29 10.88 10.11
C ALA A 85 22.38 11.78 10.95
N LYS A 86 21.59 12.65 10.31
CA LYS A 86 20.70 13.57 11.04
C LYS A 86 19.43 12.88 11.54
N ASN A 87 18.92 11.91 10.79
CA ASN A 87 17.76 11.11 11.14
C ASN A 87 17.96 9.66 10.68
N VAL A 88 17.28 8.71 11.33
CA VAL A 88 17.33 7.28 10.99
C VAL A 88 15.92 6.71 10.93
N LEU A 89 15.63 5.95 9.87
CA LEU A 89 14.44 5.11 9.73
C LEU A 89 14.87 3.66 9.58
N ILE A 90 14.75 2.88 10.66
CA ILE A 90 15.02 1.45 10.67
C ILE A 90 13.80 0.72 10.08
N LYS A 91 13.97 0.09 8.92
CA LYS A 91 12.92 -0.66 8.22
C LYS A 91 12.70 -2.02 8.88
N GLY A 92 11.45 -2.32 9.25
CA GLY A 92 11.07 -3.55 9.96
C GLY A 92 10.29 -4.57 9.12
N GLY A 93 10.25 -4.41 7.79
CA GLY A 93 9.47 -5.28 6.89
C GLY A 93 9.72 -6.79 7.06
N HIS A 94 10.93 -7.19 7.45
CA HIS A 94 11.33 -8.60 7.64
C HIS A 94 10.97 -9.20 9.01
N LEU A 95 10.38 -8.41 9.92
CA LEU A 95 9.98 -8.92 11.25
C LEU A 95 8.83 -9.92 11.15
N LYS A 96 8.85 -11.00 11.93
CA LYS A 96 7.66 -11.85 12.12
C LYS A 96 6.54 -11.02 12.77
N GLY A 97 5.31 -11.14 12.25
CA GLY A 97 4.15 -10.36 12.72
C GLY A 97 3.98 -9.02 11.99
N ARG A 98 3.49 -7.99 12.69
CA ARG A 98 3.17 -6.68 12.10
C ARG A 98 4.44 -5.93 11.69
N PRO A 99 4.64 -5.58 10.41
CA PRO A 99 5.80 -4.81 9.99
C PRO A 99 5.73 -3.40 10.57
N GLN A 100 6.78 -3.02 11.30
CA GLN A 100 6.89 -1.71 11.95
C GLN A 100 8.24 -1.09 11.65
N ASP A 101 8.23 0.07 11.01
CA ASP A 101 9.44 0.87 10.84
C ASP A 101 9.63 1.78 12.06
N PHE A 102 10.87 2.00 12.45
CA PHE A 102 11.22 2.79 13.62
C PHE A 102 12.04 4.01 13.21
N PHE A 103 11.48 5.20 13.43
CA PHE A 103 12.12 6.47 13.15
C PHE A 103 12.72 7.09 14.42
N PHE A 104 13.88 7.74 14.29
CA PHE A 104 14.53 8.51 15.34
C PHE A 104 15.29 9.72 14.77
N ASP A 105 15.07 10.90 15.35
CA ASP A 105 15.69 12.17 14.93
C ASP A 105 16.83 12.64 15.86
N GLY A 106 17.23 11.79 16.82
CA GLY A 106 18.18 12.16 17.88
C GLY A 106 17.52 12.55 19.20
N ARG A 107 16.22 12.88 19.19
CA ARG A 107 15.45 13.30 20.38
C ARG A 107 14.16 12.51 20.54
N ARG A 108 13.35 12.47 19.49
CA ARG A 108 12.04 11.83 19.43
C ARG A 108 12.10 10.56 18.59
N SER A 109 11.28 9.60 18.97
CA SER A 109 11.08 8.37 18.21
C SER A 109 9.63 8.24 17.75
N LEU A 110 9.43 7.62 16.60
CA LEU A 110 8.11 7.32 16.04
C LEU A 110 8.11 5.90 15.46
N CYS A 111 7.08 5.13 15.77
CA CYS A 111 6.82 3.86 15.10
C CYS A 111 5.81 4.07 13.96
N LEU A 112 6.09 3.48 12.80
CA LEU A 112 5.24 3.50 11.62
C LEU A 112 4.78 2.07 11.34
N ASP A 113 3.59 1.76 11.82
CA ASP A 113 2.96 0.47 11.60
C ASP A 113 2.39 0.38 10.18
N ALA A 114 2.39 -0.83 9.63
CA ALA A 114 1.61 -1.17 8.45
C ALA A 114 1.03 -2.58 8.59
N ASP A 115 0.01 -2.86 7.79
CA ASP A 115 -0.53 -4.19 7.69
C ASP A 115 0.40 -5.04 6.83
N ARG A 116 0.63 -6.29 7.26
CA ARG A 116 1.42 -7.24 6.47
C ARG A 116 0.61 -7.61 5.23
N VAL A 117 1.16 -7.31 4.06
CA VAL A 117 0.63 -7.84 2.80
C VAL A 117 1.05 -9.31 2.72
N VAL A 118 0.07 -10.21 2.68
CA VAL A 118 0.29 -11.66 2.55
C VAL A 118 0.72 -11.95 1.11
N GLY A 119 1.79 -12.72 0.93
CA GLY A 119 2.31 -13.09 -0.39
C GLY A 119 3.80 -13.42 -0.38
N SER A 120 4.34 -13.59 -1.59
CA SER A 120 5.77 -13.80 -1.86
C SER A 120 6.61 -12.55 -1.54
N ASP A 121 7.91 -12.73 -1.36
CA ASP A 121 8.85 -11.62 -1.26
C ASP A 121 8.79 -10.73 -2.52
N ILE A 122 8.56 -9.43 -2.30
CA ILE A 122 8.44 -8.43 -3.36
C ILE A 122 9.75 -7.66 -3.47
N HIS A 123 10.29 -7.59 -4.69
CA HIS A 123 11.50 -6.87 -4.99
C HIS A 123 11.26 -5.35 -5.07
N GLY A 124 12.27 -4.56 -4.70
CA GLY A 124 12.26 -3.09 -4.85
C GLY A 124 11.54 -2.31 -3.75
N THR A 125 11.07 -2.96 -2.68
CA THR A 125 10.32 -2.31 -1.60
C THR A 125 11.11 -1.21 -0.88
N GLY A 126 12.38 -1.47 -0.55
CA GLY A 126 13.27 -0.51 0.11
C GLY A 126 13.56 0.72 -0.76
N CYS A 127 13.95 0.49 -2.02
CA CYS A 127 14.27 1.55 -2.97
C CYS A 127 13.05 2.44 -3.24
N ALA A 128 11.88 1.85 -3.43
CA ALA A 128 10.64 2.60 -3.66
C ALA A 128 10.23 3.41 -2.42
N LEU A 129 10.39 2.87 -1.21
CA LEU A 129 10.16 3.60 0.04
C LEU A 129 11.11 4.81 0.16
N ALA A 130 12.42 4.61 -0.02
CA ALA A 130 13.40 5.69 0.07
C ALA A 130 13.16 6.78 -1.00
N SER A 131 12.77 6.37 -2.21
CA SER A 131 12.42 7.28 -3.30
C SER A 131 11.16 8.09 -2.99
N ALA A 132 10.12 7.45 -2.44
CA ALA A 132 8.89 8.12 -2.03
C ALA A 132 9.13 9.13 -0.91
N ILE A 133 9.96 8.80 0.08
CA ILE A 133 10.36 9.75 1.15
C ILE A 133 11.11 10.94 0.54
N THR A 134 12.06 10.67 -0.35
CA THR A 134 12.82 11.71 -1.06
C THR A 134 11.89 12.66 -1.81
N ALA A 135 10.90 12.13 -2.53
CA ALA A 135 9.91 12.92 -3.25
C ALA A 135 9.05 13.79 -2.32
N GLY A 136 8.60 13.25 -1.17
CA GLY A 136 7.88 14.03 -0.16
C GLY A 136 8.70 15.20 0.38
N LEU A 137 9.97 14.94 0.71
CA LEU A 137 10.91 15.96 1.19
C LEU A 137 11.20 17.04 0.14
N ALA A 138 11.30 16.64 -1.14
CA ALA A 138 11.50 17.55 -2.27
C ALA A 138 10.27 18.44 -2.52
N LYS A 139 9.05 17.92 -2.29
CA LYS A 139 7.79 18.69 -2.30
C LYS A 139 7.61 19.65 -1.12
N GLY A 140 8.62 19.79 -0.26
CA GLY A 140 8.59 20.70 0.88
C GLY A 140 7.96 20.13 2.15
N LYS A 141 7.52 18.87 2.15
CA LYS A 141 6.93 18.24 3.33
C LYS A 141 7.95 18.08 4.46
N ASN A 142 7.47 18.07 5.69
CA ASN A 142 8.31 17.72 6.83
C ASN A 142 8.60 16.21 6.82
N ILE A 143 9.57 15.79 7.65
CA ILE A 143 10.05 14.40 7.64
C ILE A 143 8.99 13.40 8.08
N VAL A 144 8.21 13.71 9.12
CA VAL A 144 7.19 12.78 9.64
C VAL A 144 6.08 12.56 8.62
N ASP A 145 5.60 13.63 7.98
CA ASP A 145 4.58 13.51 6.94
C ASP A 145 5.11 12.78 5.71
N SER A 146 6.37 13.07 5.30
CA SER A 146 7.01 12.35 4.19
C SER A 146 7.13 10.86 4.47
N LEU A 147 7.41 10.47 5.72
CA LEU A 147 7.50 9.07 6.14
C LEU A 147 6.13 8.39 6.13
N LYS A 148 5.10 9.03 6.68
CA LYS A 148 3.73 8.48 6.73
C LYS A 148 3.19 8.25 5.32
N GLU A 149 3.30 9.25 4.45
CA GLU A 149 2.85 9.13 3.06
C GLU A 149 3.64 8.10 2.28
N ALA A 150 4.95 8.03 2.46
CA ALA A 150 5.77 7.01 1.81
C ALA A 150 5.41 5.60 2.30
N LYS A 151 5.06 5.45 3.59
CA LYS A 151 4.61 4.18 4.16
C LYS A 151 3.26 3.73 3.60
N GLU A 152 2.35 4.66 3.41
CA GLU A 152 1.07 4.40 2.74
C GLU A 152 1.28 4.05 1.26
N PHE A 153 2.06 4.86 0.55
CA PHE A 153 2.42 4.66 -0.86
C PHE A 153 3.02 3.28 -1.11
N ILE A 154 4.02 2.89 -0.31
CA ILE A 154 4.65 1.57 -0.49
C ILE A 154 3.68 0.44 -0.20
N GLY A 155 2.73 0.62 0.73
CA GLY A 155 1.67 -0.35 0.99
C GLY A 155 0.83 -0.62 -0.26
N PHE A 156 0.41 0.43 -0.96
CA PHE A 156 -0.32 0.29 -2.23
C PHE A 156 0.56 -0.32 -3.33
N ALA A 157 1.80 0.11 -3.47
CA ALA A 157 2.72 -0.40 -4.50
C ALA A 157 3.05 -1.88 -4.30
N ILE A 158 3.13 -2.36 -3.05
CA ILE A 158 3.30 -3.77 -2.70
C ILE A 158 2.03 -4.56 -3.05
N ARG A 159 0.84 -4.06 -2.73
CA ARG A 159 -0.42 -4.74 -3.07
C ARG A 159 -0.66 -4.83 -4.58
N GLY A 160 -0.22 -3.82 -5.32
CA GLY A 160 -0.27 -3.80 -6.78
C GLY A 160 0.90 -4.52 -7.47
N ALA A 161 1.75 -5.24 -6.71
CA ALA A 161 2.97 -5.83 -7.26
C ALA A 161 2.69 -6.66 -8.52
N VAL A 162 3.57 -6.49 -9.51
CA VAL A 162 3.47 -7.15 -10.81
C VAL A 162 4.61 -8.15 -10.96
N LYS A 163 4.34 -9.27 -11.61
CA LYS A 163 5.37 -10.26 -11.95
C LYS A 163 5.76 -10.09 -13.42
N SER A 164 6.96 -9.55 -13.65
CA SER A 164 7.54 -9.39 -14.97
C SER A 164 8.52 -10.54 -15.23
N GLY A 165 8.21 -11.41 -16.19
CA GLY A 165 9.04 -12.58 -16.50
C GLY A 165 9.02 -13.65 -15.40
N LYS A 166 10.14 -14.39 -15.26
CA LYS A 166 10.24 -15.57 -14.37
C LYS A 166 10.74 -15.25 -12.94
N GLY A 167 11.12 -14.00 -12.67
CA GLY A 167 11.67 -13.56 -11.38
C GLY A 167 10.63 -13.40 -10.27
N LEU A 168 11.06 -12.80 -9.15
CA LEU A 168 10.16 -12.38 -8.08
C LEU A 168 9.24 -11.23 -8.56
N PRO A 169 8.02 -11.09 -8.01
CA PRO A 169 7.21 -9.90 -8.21
C PRO A 169 7.94 -8.64 -7.76
N GLN A 170 7.69 -7.53 -8.44
CA GLN A 170 8.25 -6.22 -8.13
C GLN A 170 7.13 -5.28 -7.68
N VAL A 171 7.46 -4.34 -6.80
CA VAL A 171 6.53 -3.26 -6.44
C VAL A 171 6.06 -2.52 -7.70
N GLU A 172 4.81 -2.08 -7.70
CA GLU A 172 4.22 -1.29 -8.79
C GLU A 172 3.94 0.14 -8.30
N PRO A 173 4.87 1.09 -8.52
CA PRO A 173 4.70 2.48 -8.08
C PRO A 173 3.42 3.16 -8.59
N LEU A 174 2.88 2.72 -9.74
CA LEU A 174 1.68 3.28 -10.35
C LEU A 174 0.39 2.59 -9.87
N ALA A 175 0.47 1.65 -8.92
CA ALA A 175 -0.68 0.90 -8.41
C ALA A 175 -1.84 1.80 -7.97
N ILE A 176 -1.55 2.93 -7.31
CA ILE A 176 -2.56 3.89 -6.86
C ILE A 176 -3.30 4.50 -8.06
N LEU A 177 -2.59 4.83 -9.14
CA LEU A 177 -3.19 5.41 -10.35
C LEU A 177 -4.06 4.37 -11.07
N TYR A 178 -3.58 3.14 -11.20
CA TYR A 178 -4.36 2.05 -11.79
C TYR A 178 -5.62 1.73 -10.97
N GLN A 179 -5.52 1.77 -9.64
CA GLN A 179 -6.67 1.61 -8.77
C GLN A 179 -7.66 2.77 -8.95
N GLY A 180 -7.19 4.01 -9.07
CA GLY A 180 -8.01 5.17 -9.38
C GLY A 180 -8.77 5.03 -10.70
N SER A 181 -8.08 4.65 -11.78
CA SER A 181 -8.70 4.39 -13.09
C SER A 181 -9.72 3.26 -13.02
N SER A 182 -9.37 2.15 -12.36
CA SER A 182 -10.27 1.00 -12.19
C SER A 182 -11.53 1.35 -11.40
N ARG A 183 -11.40 2.22 -10.39
CA ARG A 183 -12.54 2.73 -9.61
C ARG A 183 -13.45 3.59 -10.47
N TYR A 184 -12.90 4.47 -11.28
CA TYR A 184 -13.66 5.30 -12.21
C TYR A 184 -14.41 4.46 -13.26
N ASP A 185 -13.72 3.53 -13.91
CA ASP A 185 -14.33 2.63 -14.89
C ASP A 185 -15.47 1.80 -14.28
N MET A 186 -15.26 1.29 -13.06
CA MET A 186 -16.28 0.56 -12.33
C MET A 186 -17.47 1.46 -11.98
N PHE A 187 -17.23 2.69 -11.52
CA PHE A 187 -18.28 3.65 -11.24
C PHE A 187 -19.16 3.90 -12.48
N GLN A 188 -18.54 4.12 -13.65
CA GLN A 188 -19.26 4.28 -14.92
C GLN A 188 -20.08 3.03 -15.29
N ARG A 189 -19.52 1.83 -15.10
CA ARG A 189 -20.24 0.57 -15.33
C ARG A 189 -21.45 0.41 -14.41
N VAL A 190 -21.34 0.80 -13.14
CA VAL A 190 -22.46 0.75 -12.19
C VAL A 190 -23.55 1.75 -12.56
N LEU A 191 -23.20 2.96 -13.00
CA LEU A 191 -24.18 3.92 -13.51
C LEU A 191 -24.93 3.39 -14.73
N LYS A 192 -24.21 2.78 -15.69
CA LYS A 192 -24.83 2.13 -16.84
C LYS A 192 -25.72 0.95 -16.43
N ALA A 193 -25.32 0.17 -15.44
CA ALA A 193 -26.17 -0.90 -14.91
C ALA A 193 -27.45 -0.32 -14.28
N VAL A 194 -27.37 0.78 -13.54
CA VAL A 194 -28.54 1.48 -13.00
C VAL A 194 -29.48 1.95 -14.10
N GLU A 195 -28.97 2.49 -15.20
CA GLU A 195 -29.78 2.87 -16.36
C GLU A 195 -30.55 1.66 -16.91
N VAL A 196 -29.87 0.53 -17.11
CA VAL A 196 -30.52 -0.74 -17.52
C VAL A 196 -31.63 -1.14 -16.55
N LEU A 197 -31.42 -1.05 -15.23
CA LEU A 197 -32.45 -1.39 -14.24
C LEU A 197 -33.65 -0.43 -14.31
N LYS A 198 -33.42 0.87 -14.53
CA LYS A 198 -34.49 1.87 -14.68
C LYS A 198 -35.27 1.66 -15.97
N ASP A 199 -34.58 1.48 -17.10
CA ASP A 199 -35.19 1.30 -18.41
C ASP A 199 -36.07 0.04 -18.48
N ASN A 200 -35.69 -1.01 -17.73
CA ASN A 200 -36.45 -2.25 -17.64
C ASN A 200 -37.51 -2.27 -16.53
N ARG A 201 -37.71 -1.15 -15.80
CA ARG A 201 -38.78 -0.99 -14.80
C ARG A 201 -38.86 -2.17 -13.83
N ILE A 202 -37.75 -2.44 -13.15
CA ILE A 202 -37.59 -3.65 -12.33
C ILE A 202 -38.25 -3.58 -10.93
N GLY A 203 -39.20 -2.67 -10.70
CA GLY A 203 -39.79 -2.41 -9.38
C GLY A 203 -40.39 -3.66 -8.72
N GLU A 204 -40.89 -4.62 -9.50
CA GLU A 204 -41.40 -5.89 -8.99
C GLU A 204 -40.31 -6.82 -8.41
N LEU A 205 -39.06 -6.66 -8.88
CA LEU A 205 -37.90 -7.41 -8.38
C LEU A 205 -37.35 -6.83 -7.07
N ILE A 206 -37.79 -5.65 -6.65
CA ILE A 206 -37.32 -5.00 -5.42
C ILE A 206 -38.16 -5.50 -4.22
N PRO A 207 -37.54 -6.07 -3.18
CA PRO A 207 -38.25 -6.51 -1.98
C PRO A 207 -38.69 -5.32 -1.11
N GLU A 208 -39.58 -5.55 -0.16
CA GLU A 208 -40.05 -4.53 0.80
C GLU A 208 -38.89 -3.94 1.63
N VAL A 209 -37.89 -4.76 1.95
CA VAL A 209 -36.65 -4.35 2.64
C VAL A 209 -35.64 -3.65 1.72
N GLN A 210 -36.06 -3.33 0.50
CA GLN A 210 -35.28 -2.63 -0.53
C GLN A 210 -34.07 -3.45 -1.03
N SER A 211 -33.52 -3.03 -2.16
CA SER A 211 -32.36 -3.69 -2.77
C SER A 211 -31.08 -2.90 -2.57
N ASN A 212 -29.95 -3.57 -2.67
CA ASN A 212 -28.66 -2.96 -2.85
C ASN A 212 -27.91 -3.82 -3.87
N ILE A 213 -26.99 -3.18 -4.58
CA ILE A 213 -26.14 -3.82 -5.56
C ILE A 213 -24.70 -3.42 -5.25
N GLY A 214 -23.78 -4.37 -5.35
CA GLY A 214 -22.38 -4.09 -5.11
C GLY A 214 -21.45 -4.84 -6.02
N PHE A 215 -20.33 -4.20 -6.31
CA PHE A 215 -19.31 -4.70 -7.23
C PHE A 215 -17.91 -4.53 -6.64
N GLY A 216 -17.17 -5.62 -6.52
CA GLY A 216 -15.77 -5.62 -6.13
C GLY A 216 -14.84 -5.36 -7.31
N LEU A 217 -13.77 -4.59 -7.09
CA LEU A 217 -12.64 -4.56 -8.01
C LEU A 217 -12.00 -5.95 -8.15
N LYS A 218 -11.21 -6.18 -9.22
CA LYS A 218 -10.60 -7.49 -9.51
C LYS A 218 -9.83 -8.09 -8.33
N ASN A 219 -9.15 -7.25 -7.55
CA ASN A 219 -8.36 -7.63 -6.38
C ASN A 219 -8.90 -6.97 -5.11
N ALA A 220 -10.22 -6.88 -4.96
CA ALA A 220 -10.83 -6.27 -3.78
C ALA A 220 -10.47 -7.05 -2.51
N LEU A 221 -9.97 -6.33 -1.49
CA LEU A 221 -9.55 -6.91 -0.21
C LEU A 221 -10.23 -6.24 0.98
N SER A 222 -10.76 -5.04 0.79
CA SER A 222 -11.39 -4.24 1.83
C SER A 222 -12.76 -3.73 1.39
N VAL A 223 -13.56 -3.28 2.36
CA VAL A 223 -14.86 -2.63 2.11
C VAL A 223 -14.69 -1.44 1.15
N GLY A 224 -13.56 -0.73 1.25
CA GLY A 224 -13.23 0.38 0.36
C GLY A 224 -12.95 -0.03 -1.09
N ASP A 225 -12.83 -1.31 -1.42
CA ASP A 225 -12.63 -1.81 -2.79
C ASP A 225 -13.91 -2.29 -3.46
N VAL A 226 -15.05 -2.19 -2.75
CA VAL A 226 -16.37 -2.54 -3.27
C VAL A 226 -17.20 -1.28 -3.44
N ILE A 227 -17.71 -1.05 -4.65
CA ILE A 227 -18.70 -0.02 -4.90
C ILE A 227 -20.09 -0.54 -4.53
N GLY A 228 -20.89 0.27 -3.86
CA GLY A 228 -22.27 -0.04 -3.51
C GLY A 228 -23.05 1.23 -3.19
N PHE A 229 -24.32 1.10 -2.83
CA PHE A 229 -25.19 2.26 -2.62
C PHE A 229 -25.34 2.57 -1.11
N PRO A 230 -24.97 3.78 -0.65
CA PRO A 230 -25.19 4.23 0.73
C PRO A 230 -26.65 4.18 1.16
N ALA A 231 -27.53 4.64 0.28
CA ALA A 231 -28.96 4.46 0.40
C ALA A 231 -29.39 3.29 -0.50
N ARG A 232 -30.26 2.41 0.00
CA ARG A 232 -30.76 1.28 -0.77
C ARG A 232 -31.58 1.76 -1.98
N ILE A 233 -31.65 0.91 -3.00
CA ILE A 233 -32.52 1.03 -4.17
C ILE A 233 -33.95 0.72 -3.72
N VAL A 234 -34.84 1.69 -3.87
CA VAL A 234 -36.21 1.65 -3.34
C VAL A 234 -37.20 1.37 -4.46
N LYS A 235 -38.22 0.56 -4.16
CA LYS A 235 -39.35 0.33 -5.07
C LYS A 235 -40.21 1.58 -5.19
N CYS A 236 -40.56 1.97 -6.41
CA CYS A 236 -41.49 3.07 -6.69
C CYS A 236 -42.51 2.60 -7.75
N GLY A 237 -43.49 1.80 -7.32
CA GLY A 237 -44.41 1.12 -8.25
C GLY A 237 -43.68 0.06 -9.07
N GLU A 238 -43.80 0.16 -10.39
CA GLU A 238 -43.02 -0.64 -11.35
C GLU A 238 -41.61 -0.07 -11.53
N ASP A 239 -41.34 1.15 -11.09
CA ASP A 239 -40.04 1.81 -11.23
C ASP A 239 -39.20 1.69 -9.95
N ILE A 240 -37.98 2.24 -10.01
CA ILE A 240 -37.05 2.29 -8.88
C ILE A 240 -36.56 3.70 -8.61
N LEU A 241 -36.36 4.01 -7.33
CA LEU A 241 -35.74 5.24 -6.87
C LEU A 241 -34.39 4.93 -6.22
N ILE A 242 -33.38 5.73 -6.55
CA ILE A 242 -32.03 5.63 -5.98
C ILE A 242 -31.74 6.94 -5.25
N PRO A 243 -31.86 6.98 -3.92
CA PRO A 243 -31.77 8.24 -3.16
C PRO A 243 -30.35 8.84 -3.12
N SER A 244 -29.32 8.01 -3.31
CA SER A 244 -27.92 8.42 -3.28
C SER A 244 -27.13 7.71 -4.38
N PRO A 245 -26.19 8.41 -5.06
CA PRO A 245 -25.31 7.77 -6.02
C PRO A 245 -24.45 6.68 -5.34
N PRO A 246 -23.98 5.69 -6.11
CA PRO A 246 -23.10 4.65 -5.59
C PRO A 246 -21.74 5.24 -5.22
N CYS A 247 -21.06 4.66 -4.24
CA CYS A 247 -19.68 5.01 -3.92
C CYS A 247 -18.92 3.80 -3.39
N PHE A 248 -17.59 3.86 -3.44
CA PHE A 248 -16.77 2.81 -2.85
C PHE A 248 -16.86 2.84 -1.33
N GLY A 249 -17.09 1.67 -0.73
CA GLY A 249 -17.44 1.54 0.68
C GLY A 249 -18.87 2.00 1.02
N GLY A 250 -19.71 2.25 0.01
CA GLY A 250 -21.07 2.74 0.21
C GLY A 250 -21.97 1.81 1.01
N SER A 251 -21.70 0.50 1.02
CA SER A 251 -22.47 -0.45 1.83
C SER A 251 -21.57 -1.54 2.40
N ARG A 252 -21.37 -1.52 3.73
CA ARG A 252 -20.56 -2.53 4.42
C ARG A 252 -21.14 -3.93 4.27
N HIS A 253 -22.45 -4.08 4.48
CA HIS A 253 -23.13 -5.37 4.36
C HIS A 253 -22.93 -6.02 2.99
N VAL A 254 -23.10 -5.23 1.92
CA VAL A 254 -22.90 -5.73 0.54
C VAL A 254 -21.42 -6.01 0.27
N ALA A 255 -20.53 -5.14 0.75
CA ALA A 255 -19.10 -5.36 0.60
C ALA A 255 -18.62 -6.65 1.28
N ASP A 256 -19.10 -6.94 2.48
CA ASP A 256 -18.77 -8.17 3.20
C ASP A 256 -19.19 -9.40 2.38
N ILE A 257 -20.41 -9.41 1.80
CA ILE A 257 -20.88 -10.50 0.94
C ILE A 257 -19.98 -10.68 -0.30
N VAL A 258 -19.68 -9.58 -1.01
CA VAL A 258 -18.84 -9.63 -2.22
C VAL A 258 -17.45 -10.16 -1.88
N LEU A 259 -16.82 -9.64 -0.82
CA LEU A 259 -15.49 -10.05 -0.38
C LEU A 259 -15.47 -11.51 0.04
N THR A 260 -16.50 -11.98 0.78
CA THR A 260 -16.62 -13.38 1.15
C THR A 260 -16.76 -14.27 -0.08
N ILE A 261 -17.61 -13.93 -1.05
CA ILE A 261 -17.76 -14.72 -2.29
C ILE A 261 -16.44 -14.78 -3.06
N MET A 262 -15.74 -13.65 -3.18
CA MET A 262 -14.46 -13.57 -3.90
C MET A 262 -13.34 -14.39 -3.27
N GLN A 263 -13.41 -14.71 -1.97
CA GLN A 263 -12.48 -15.64 -1.33
C GLN A 263 -12.64 -17.07 -1.86
N PHE A 264 -13.86 -17.47 -2.24
CA PHE A 264 -14.14 -18.79 -2.82
C PHE A 264 -14.01 -18.80 -4.34
N ASP A 265 -14.49 -17.76 -5.01
CA ASP A 265 -14.40 -17.61 -6.47
C ASP A 265 -14.13 -16.14 -6.86
N PRO A 266 -12.86 -15.80 -7.16
CA PRO A 266 -12.47 -14.44 -7.56
C PRO A 266 -13.15 -13.92 -8.84
N SER A 267 -13.77 -14.78 -9.65
CA SER A 267 -14.52 -14.36 -10.84
C SER A 267 -15.89 -13.74 -10.49
N LYS A 268 -16.47 -14.13 -9.35
CA LYS A 268 -17.76 -13.65 -8.86
C LYS A 268 -17.59 -12.39 -8.03
N ARG A 269 -17.75 -11.23 -8.69
CA ARG A 269 -17.47 -9.91 -8.09
C ARG A 269 -18.68 -9.01 -7.92
N ALA A 270 -19.88 -9.49 -8.25
CA ALA A 270 -21.09 -8.69 -8.23
C ALA A 270 -22.16 -9.40 -7.39
N VAL A 271 -22.93 -8.63 -6.64
CA VAL A 271 -24.10 -9.13 -5.92
C VAL A 271 -25.22 -8.12 -5.95
N MET A 272 -26.46 -8.61 -6.03
CA MET A 272 -27.66 -7.83 -5.82
C MET A 272 -28.63 -8.68 -5.00
N ASN A 273 -29.28 -8.10 -4.01
CA ASN A 273 -30.43 -8.75 -3.38
C ASN A 273 -31.71 -8.35 -4.13
N ILE A 274 -32.51 -9.34 -4.49
CA ILE A 274 -33.81 -9.18 -5.16
C ILE A 274 -34.90 -9.86 -4.33
N LYS A 275 -36.16 -9.61 -4.69
CA LYS A 275 -37.33 -10.24 -4.08
C LYS A 275 -37.20 -11.77 -4.17
N TYR A 276 -37.52 -12.43 -3.06
CA TYR A 276 -37.56 -13.88 -2.99
C TYR A 276 -38.93 -14.40 -3.42
N ASN A 277 -38.99 -15.23 -4.46
CA ASN A 277 -40.12 -16.10 -4.78
C ASN A 277 -39.61 -17.37 -5.49
N ALA A 278 -40.44 -18.41 -5.56
CA ALA A 278 -40.05 -19.68 -6.19
C ALA A 278 -39.74 -19.51 -7.70
N ASP A 279 -40.57 -18.75 -8.41
CA ASP A 279 -40.44 -18.56 -9.86
C ASP A 279 -39.14 -17.86 -10.25
N LEU A 280 -38.71 -16.81 -9.53
CA LEU A 280 -37.45 -16.11 -9.79
C LEU A 280 -36.24 -17.02 -9.50
N ILE A 281 -36.33 -17.91 -8.52
CA ILE A 281 -35.27 -18.90 -8.27
C ILE A 281 -35.12 -19.83 -9.48
N GLU A 282 -36.23 -20.28 -10.07
CA GLU A 282 -36.17 -21.09 -11.30
C GLU A 282 -35.57 -20.33 -12.47
N VAL A 283 -35.96 -19.07 -12.66
CA VAL A 283 -35.37 -18.19 -13.69
C VAL A 283 -33.86 -18.04 -13.46
N CYS A 284 -33.42 -17.69 -12.25
CA CYS A 284 -32.00 -17.54 -11.93
C CYS A 284 -31.19 -18.82 -12.13
N LYS A 285 -31.78 -20.00 -11.87
CA LYS A 285 -31.12 -21.30 -12.13
C LYS A 285 -30.92 -21.56 -13.63
N LYS A 286 -31.81 -21.07 -14.49
CA LYS A 286 -31.75 -21.21 -15.96
C LYS A 286 -30.75 -20.26 -16.63
N LEU A 287 -30.35 -19.18 -15.96
CA LEU A 287 -29.37 -18.19 -16.47
C LEU A 287 -27.90 -18.62 -16.32
N LYS A 288 -27.63 -19.82 -15.78
CA LYS A 288 -26.28 -20.34 -15.53
C LYS A 288 -25.60 -20.89 -16.77
#